data_AF-A0A6I5X361-F1
#
_entry.id   AF-A0A6I5X361-F1
#
_cell.length_a   1.000
_cell.length_b   1.000
_cell.length_c   1.000
_cell.angle_alpha   90.00
_cell.angle_beta   90.00
_cell.angle_gamma   90.00
#
_symmetry.space_group_name_H-M   'P 1'
#
loop_
_entity.id
_entity.type
_entity.pdbx_description
1 polymer ?
#
loop_
_entity_poly.entity_id
_entity_poly.type
_entity_poly.pdbx_seq_one_letter_code
_entity_poly.pdbx_strand_id
1 'polypeptide(L)' 'MTATTALSAGLDGPAHFLTWGPIQISVANLVTIGVIVALFVLAVVLPFPKPRDRR' A
#
# COMPACT_ATOMS: atom_id res chain seq x y z
N MET A 1 6.53 29.03 -27.77
CA MET A 1 6.60 27.57 -27.49
C MET A 1 7.51 27.34 -26.29
N THR A 2 7.11 27.74 -25.09
CA THR A 2 7.96 27.65 -23.89
C THR A 2 7.09 27.88 -22.65
N ALA A 3 6.72 26.80 -21.95
CA ALA A 3 6.49 26.71 -20.50
C ALA A 3 5.64 25.47 -20.16
N THR A 4 6.27 24.29 -20.08
CA THR A 4 5.65 23.11 -19.42
C THR A 4 6.61 22.45 -18.42
N THR A 5 7.77 23.04 -18.17
CA THR A 5 8.87 22.41 -17.40
C THR A 5 8.85 22.72 -15.90
N ALA A 6 7.74 23.25 -15.35
CA ALA A 6 7.66 23.62 -13.93
C ALA A 6 7.07 22.53 -13.04
N LEU A 7 6.48 21.47 -13.61
CA LEU A 7 5.80 20.41 -12.84
C LEU A 7 6.73 19.26 -12.42
N SER A 8 7.98 19.23 -12.87
CA SER A 8 8.91 18.13 -12.58
C SER A 8 9.77 18.36 -11.33
N ALA A 9 9.92 19.60 -10.84
CA ALA A 9 10.86 19.93 -9.77
C ALA A 9 10.41 19.54 -8.35
N GLY A 10 9.27 18.84 -8.21
CA GLY A 10 8.66 18.51 -6.91
C GLY A 10 8.33 17.03 -6.71
N LEU A 11 8.73 16.15 -7.63
CA LEU A 11 8.53 14.69 -7.51
C LEU A 11 9.80 13.94 -7.06
N ASP A 12 10.89 14.66 -6.78
CA ASP A 12 12.21 14.10 -6.43
C ASP A 12 12.38 13.81 -4.93
N GLY A 13 11.29 13.56 -4.21
CA GLY A 13 11.40 12.95 -2.87
C GLY A 13 11.93 11.52 -3.03
N PRO A 14 12.85 11.02 -2.17
CA PRO A 14 13.43 9.69 -2.30
C PRO A 14 12.35 8.64 -2.03
N ALA A 15 11.54 8.35 -3.04
CA ALA A 15 10.66 7.21 -3.05
C ALA A 15 11.58 5.99 -3.02
N HIS A 16 11.56 5.29 -1.89
CA HIS A 16 12.37 4.11 -1.64
C HIS A 16 11.87 2.98 -2.55
N PHE A 17 12.27 3.02 -3.82
CA PHE A 17 11.99 2.00 -4.83
C PHE A 17 13.03 0.89 -4.67
N LEU A 18 12.60 -0.28 -4.21
CA LEU A 18 13.50 -1.42 -4.06
C LEU A 18 13.66 -2.08 -5.43
N THR A 19 14.81 -1.86 -6.05
CA THR A 19 15.10 -2.32 -7.42
C THR A 19 15.58 -3.78 -7.41
N TRP A 20 14.65 -4.73 -7.37
CA TRP A 20 14.92 -6.16 -7.58
C TRP A 20 14.78 -6.50 -9.08
N GLY A 21 15.71 -6.05 -9.92
CA GLY A 21 15.71 -6.31 -11.38
C GLY A 21 14.91 -5.29 -12.22
N PRO A 22 14.28 -5.68 -13.36
CA PRO A 22 13.60 -4.74 -14.28
C PRO A 22 12.26 -4.19 -13.76
N ILE A 23 11.85 -4.56 -12.55
CA ILE A 23 10.56 -4.22 -11.97
C ILE A 23 10.78 -3.18 -10.86
N GLN A 24 10.40 -1.93 -11.12
CA GLN A 24 10.37 -0.88 -10.10
C GLN A 24 9.10 -1.07 -9.25
N ILE A 25 9.19 -1.80 -8.14
CA ILE A 25 8.12 -1.87 -7.15
C ILE A 25 8.43 -0.90 -6.01
N SER A 26 7.51 0.03 -5.77
CA SER A 26 7.52 0.84 -4.54
C SER A 26 7.39 -0.09 -3.35
N VAL A 27 8.33 -0.01 -2.39
CA VAL A 27 8.24 -0.75 -1.11
C VAL A 27 6.88 -0.51 -0.44
N ALA A 28 6.35 0.72 -0.59
CA ALA A 28 5.03 1.06 -0.09
C ALA A 28 3.94 0.16 -0.66
N ASN A 29 3.92 -0.10 -1.98
CA ASN A 29 2.91 -0.95 -2.61
C ASN A 29 3.01 -2.40 -2.12
N LEU A 30 4.23 -2.92 -1.97
CA LEU A 30 4.45 -4.29 -1.49
C LEU A 30 3.96 -4.45 -0.04
N VAL A 31 4.26 -3.47 0.82
CA VAL A 31 3.75 -3.41 2.18
C VAL A 31 2.23 -3.30 2.20
N THR A 32 1.62 -2.44 1.36
CA THR A 32 0.16 -2.31 1.27
C THR A 32 -0.51 -3.63 0.90
N ILE A 33 0.00 -4.32 -0.12
CA ILE A 33 -0.51 -5.63 -0.53
C ILE A 33 -0.39 -6.62 0.64
N GLY A 34 0.77 -6.67 1.29
CA GLY A 34 1.00 -7.51 2.47
C GLY A 34 0.03 -7.23 3.61
N VAL A 35 -0.24 -5.95 3.91
CA VAL A 35 -1.21 -5.53 4.93
C VAL A 35 -2.63 -5.97 4.58
N ILE A 36 -3.08 -5.75 3.33
CA ILE A 36 -4.42 -6.15 2.91
C ILE A 36 -4.59 -7.67 3.01
N VAL A 37 -3.60 -8.44 2.56
CA VAL A 37 -3.62 -9.90 2.67
C VAL A 37 -3.64 -10.35 4.13
N ALA A 38 -2.81 -9.72 4.99
CA ALA A 38 -2.79 -10.03 6.42
C ALA A 38 -4.13 -9.74 7.08
N LEU A 39 -4.76 -8.59 6.78
CA LEU A 39 -6.10 -8.25 7.28
C LEU A 39 -7.16 -9.23 6.76
N PHE A 40 -7.07 -9.67 5.52
CA PHE A 40 -7.97 -10.67 4.96
C PHE A 40 -7.87 -11.99 5.72
N VAL A 41 -6.65 -12.50 5.92
CA VAL A 41 -6.40 -13.70 6.72
C VAL A 41 -6.91 -13.50 8.15
N LEU A 42 -6.65 -12.34 8.74
CA LEU A 42 -7.11 -11.99 10.07
C LEU A 42 -8.64 -12.04 10.15
N ALA A 43 -9.35 -11.55 9.14
CA ALA A 43 -10.82 -11.59 9.09
C ALA A 43 -11.36 -13.02 8.92
N VAL A 44 -10.67 -13.88 8.15
CA VAL A 44 -11.02 -15.31 8.02
C VAL A 44 -10.79 -16.05 9.34
N VAL A 45 -9.70 -15.73 10.05
CA VAL A 45 -9.31 -16.40 11.29
C VAL A 45 -10.08 -15.87 12.49
N LEU A 46 -10.41 -14.57 12.55
CA LEU A 46 -11.21 -14.02 13.64
C LEU A 46 -12.65 -14.54 13.53
N PRO A 47 -13.11 -15.40 14.46
CA PRO A 47 -14.50 -15.77 14.50
C PRO A 47 -15.31 -14.51 14.83
N PHE A 48 -16.37 -14.27 14.04
CA PHE A 48 -17.26 -13.14 14.28
C PHE A 48 -17.75 -13.15 15.73
N PRO A 49 -17.54 -12.06 16.50
CA PRO A 49 -17.99 -12.01 17.89
C PRO A 49 -19.50 -12.16 17.90
N LYS A 50 -19.98 -13.24 18.52
CA LYS A 50 -21.40 -13.54 18.65
C LYS A 50 -22.06 -12.39 19.44
N PRO A 51 -23.06 -11.69 18.88
CA PRO A 51 -23.77 -10.68 19.64
C PRO A 51 -24.37 -11.35 20.88
N ARG A 52 -24.03 -10.81 22.06
CA ARG A 52 -24.62 -11.24 23.33
C ARG A 52 -26.10 -10.88 23.26
N ASP A 53 -26.93 -11.89 23.04
CA ASP A 53 -28.38 -11.81 23.09
C ASP A 53 -28.78 -11.26 24.46
N ARG A 54 -29.21 -9.99 24.48
CA ARG A 54 -29.65 -9.31 25.68
C ARG A 54 -31.17 -9.48 25.74
N ARG A 55 -31.57 -10.67 26.20
CA ARG A 55 -32.93 -10.93 26.69
C ARG A 55 -33.17 -10.25 28.02
#